data_AF-A0A7U9THR2-F1
#
_entry.id   AF-A0A7U9THR2-F1
#
_cell.length_a   1.000
_cell.length_b   1.000
_cell.length_c   1.000
_cell.angle_alpha   90.00
_cell.angle_beta   90.00
_cell.angle_gamma   90.00
#
_symmetry.space_group_name_H-M   'P 1'
#
loop_
_entity.id
_entity.type
_entity.pdbx_description
1 polymer ?
#
loop_
_entity_poly.entity_id
_entity_poly.type
_entity_poly.pdbx_seq_one_letter_code
_entity_poly.pdbx_strand_id
1 'polypeptide(L)'
;MDEKQKSTTKKVLSISLNSLFYLLIILLLIFSLANIKVKKENDIANIFGTGFLSVQSNSMFGDQEDSFEKGDMIFVKMLDEESVKELQVGDIVTYFDMTIKEFNTHRIVEINLEEEYLITQADYNYIGQNTNTQPDQPIAFDQALATYSSKISGLGNGLDYIQSPTGFALFVILPVIFILAFEGFILGRNILQLNRAKMEEKYAHEKEDQKALLESEKEKIRQEILAELKNDKGTDKKSK
;
A
#
# COMPACT_ATOMS: atom_id res chain seq x y z
N MET A 1 35.31 17.88 14.34
CA MET A 1 34.20 17.14 15.00
C MET A 1 33.09 16.76 14.01
N ASP A 2 33.24 17.08 12.71
CA ASP A 2 32.17 17.05 11.72
C ASP A 2 31.92 15.69 11.02
N GLU A 3 32.88 14.77 11.02
CA GLU A 3 32.70 13.45 10.37
C GLU A 3 31.75 12.51 11.14
N LYS A 4 31.77 12.56 12.47
CA LYS A 4 30.96 11.68 13.33
C LYS A 4 29.48 12.10 13.35
N GLN A 5 29.21 13.40 13.16
CA GLN A 5 27.85 13.93 13.10
C GLN A 5 27.17 13.55 11.77
N LYS A 6 27.89 13.61 10.63
CA LYS A 6 27.40 13.26 9.28
C LYS A 6 26.89 11.81 9.14
N SER A 7 27.53 10.84 9.81
CA SER A 7 27.09 9.43 9.75
C SER A 7 25.84 9.18 10.59
N THR A 8 25.68 9.93 11.69
CA THR A 8 24.56 9.78 12.62
C THR A 8 23.29 10.42 12.05
N THR A 9 23.38 11.62 11.44
CA THR A 9 22.24 12.24 10.72
C THR A 9 21.80 11.42 9.52
N LYS A 10 22.74 10.84 8.74
CA LYS A 10 22.39 9.95 7.63
C LYS A 10 21.68 8.68 8.09
N LYS A 11 22.10 8.12 9.23
CA LYS A 11 21.51 6.90 9.80
C LYS A 11 20.13 7.17 10.41
N VAL A 12 19.96 8.29 11.12
CA VAL A 12 18.64 8.72 11.63
C VAL A 12 17.70 9.04 10.47
N LEU A 13 18.15 9.79 9.46
CA LEU A 13 17.36 10.12 8.28
C LEU A 13 16.95 8.86 7.51
N SER A 14 17.86 7.89 7.33
CA SER A 14 17.51 6.62 6.67
C SER A 14 16.52 5.80 7.48
N ILE A 15 16.64 5.77 8.81
CA ILE A 15 15.69 5.05 9.68
C ILE A 15 14.31 5.73 9.61
N SER A 16 14.25 7.05 9.77
CA SER A 16 12.98 7.80 9.70
C SER A 16 12.31 7.65 8.33
N LEU A 17 13.07 7.72 7.24
CA LEU A 17 12.53 7.54 5.90
C LEU A 17 12.03 6.11 5.69
N ASN A 18 12.75 5.10 6.18
CA ASN A 18 12.34 3.70 6.08
C ASN A 18 11.12 3.38 6.98
N SER A 19 11.01 4.01 8.15
CA SER A 19 9.82 3.90 9.00
C SER A 19 8.59 4.54 8.34
N LEU A 20 8.73 5.75 7.79
CA LEU A 20 7.67 6.42 7.02
C LEU A 20 7.25 5.57 5.82
N PHE A 21 8.23 4.95 5.18
CA PHE A 21 8.05 4.08 4.05
C PHE A 21 7.18 2.85 4.35
N TYR A 22 7.55 2.07 5.38
CA TYR A 22 6.74 0.91 5.77
C TYR A 22 5.37 1.31 6.28
N LEU A 23 5.25 2.46 6.96
CA LEU A 23 3.96 3.00 7.37
C LEU A 23 3.05 3.30 6.17
N LEU A 24 3.61 3.89 5.10
CA LEU A 24 2.89 4.12 3.85
C LEU A 24 2.47 2.80 3.19
N ILE A 25 3.33 1.78 3.15
CA ILE A 25 2.96 0.46 2.63
C ILE A 25 1.79 -0.15 3.44
N ILE A 26 1.86 -0.09 4.77
CA ILE A 26 0.80 -0.61 5.63
C ILE A 26 -0.52 0.13 5.35
N LEU A 27 -0.48 1.46 5.22
CA LEU A 27 -1.66 2.26 4.86
C LEU A 27 -2.24 1.84 3.52
N LEU A 28 -1.40 1.63 2.50
CA LEU A 28 -1.84 1.18 1.18
C LEU A 28 -2.45 -0.22 1.22
N LEU A 29 -1.89 -1.13 2.01
CA LEU A 29 -2.44 -2.47 2.21
C LEU A 29 -3.81 -2.40 2.89
N ILE A 30 -3.93 -1.62 3.97
CA ILE A 30 -5.18 -1.38 4.69
C ILE A 30 -6.24 -0.83 3.73
N PHE A 31 -5.89 0.19 2.93
CA PHE A 31 -6.79 0.77 1.93
C PHE A 31 -7.18 -0.24 0.85
N SER A 32 -6.22 -1.02 0.34
CA SER A 32 -6.50 -2.07 -0.64
C SER A 32 -7.45 -3.11 -0.08
N LEU A 33 -7.24 -3.56 1.16
CA LEU A 33 -8.10 -4.54 1.83
C LEU A 33 -9.51 -3.99 2.06
N ALA A 34 -9.64 -2.72 2.44
CA ALA A 34 -10.92 -2.05 2.62
C ALA A 34 -11.76 -2.01 1.33
N ASN A 35 -11.09 -1.83 0.18
CA ASN A 35 -11.74 -1.69 -1.12
C ASN A 35 -12.03 -3.02 -1.82
N ILE A 36 -11.48 -4.16 -1.38
CA ILE A 36 -11.74 -5.47 -1.99
C ILE A 36 -13.24 -5.83 -2.02
N LYS A 37 -14.00 -5.36 -1.02
CA LYS A 37 -15.43 -5.64 -0.90
C LYS A 37 -16.34 -4.62 -1.58
N VAL A 38 -15.79 -3.49 -2.02
CA VAL A 38 -16.55 -2.45 -2.74
C VAL A 38 -16.77 -2.93 -4.16
N LYS A 39 -18.00 -3.36 -4.48
CA LYS A 39 -18.36 -3.87 -5.80
C LYS A 39 -19.18 -2.87 -6.60
N LYS A 40 -19.85 -1.94 -5.92
CA LYS A 40 -20.74 -0.94 -6.51
C LYS A 40 -20.51 0.43 -5.87
N GLU A 41 -21.01 1.47 -6.52
CA GLU A 41 -20.97 2.85 -6.02
C GLU A 41 -21.71 3.03 -4.68
N ASN A 42 -22.63 2.12 -4.36
CA ASN A 42 -23.38 2.10 -3.11
C ASN A 42 -22.77 1.21 -2.02
N ASP A 43 -21.54 0.71 -2.19
CA ASP A 43 -20.84 -0.05 -1.16
C ASP A 43 -19.85 0.83 -0.39
N ILE A 44 -19.86 0.72 0.94
CA ILE A 44 -18.92 1.44 1.81
C ILE A 44 -17.66 0.59 2.01
N ALA A 45 -16.49 1.18 1.70
CA ALA A 45 -15.20 0.56 1.99
C ALA A 45 -15.05 0.33 3.50
N ASN A 46 -14.74 -0.91 3.90
CA ASN A 46 -14.71 -1.28 5.31
C ASN A 46 -13.64 -2.33 5.63
N ILE A 47 -13.15 -2.28 6.86
CA ILE A 47 -12.18 -3.22 7.41
C ILE A 47 -12.78 -3.82 8.67
N PHE A 48 -12.92 -5.15 8.70
CA PHE A 48 -13.55 -5.87 9.82
C PHE A 48 -14.93 -5.31 10.24
N GLY A 49 -15.75 -4.87 9.27
CA GLY A 49 -17.08 -4.32 9.55
C GLY A 49 -17.09 -2.85 10.02
N THR A 50 -15.93 -2.18 10.05
CA THR A 50 -15.86 -0.72 10.29
C THR A 50 -15.51 0.00 8.99
N GLY A 51 -16.43 0.85 8.54
CA GLY A 51 -16.25 1.75 7.41
C GLY A 51 -15.85 3.15 7.83
N PHE A 52 -15.45 3.97 6.86
CA PHE A 52 -15.16 5.38 7.06
C PHE A 52 -15.69 6.20 5.88
N LEU A 53 -16.21 7.39 6.19
CA LEU A 53 -16.78 8.32 5.22
C LEU A 53 -16.33 9.74 5.54
N SER A 54 -16.14 10.55 4.50
CA SER A 54 -15.98 12.01 4.63
C SER A 54 -17.35 12.68 4.59
N VAL A 55 -17.58 13.61 5.49
CA VAL A 55 -18.85 14.33 5.58
C VAL A 55 -18.89 15.44 4.53
N GLN A 56 -19.85 15.37 3.62
CA GLN A 56 -19.95 16.28 2.47
C GLN A 56 -20.90 17.48 2.70
N SER A 57 -21.74 17.42 3.72
CA SER A 57 -22.76 18.43 4.03
C SER A 57 -22.85 18.72 5.54
N ASN A 58 -23.52 19.81 5.91
CA ASN A 58 -23.82 20.14 7.30
C ASN A 58 -25.19 19.60 7.75
N SER A 59 -25.68 18.51 7.15
CA SER A 59 -27.02 18.01 7.47
C SER A 59 -27.13 17.41 8.88
N MET A 60 -26.02 16.97 9.44
CA MET A 60 -25.92 16.43 10.80
C MET A 60 -25.25 17.41 11.78
N PHE A 61 -25.16 18.69 11.39
CA PHE A 61 -24.61 19.72 12.26
C PHE A 61 -25.64 20.11 13.33
N GLY A 62 -25.25 20.07 14.60
CA GLY A 62 -26.16 20.23 15.72
C GLY A 62 -25.43 20.32 17.04
N ASP A 63 -26.21 20.30 18.12
CA ASP A 63 -25.73 20.39 19.50
C ASP A 63 -25.64 19.02 20.19
N GLN A 64 -25.91 17.93 19.45
CA GLN A 64 -25.83 16.57 19.98
C GLN A 64 -24.38 16.09 20.01
N GLU A 65 -24.04 15.18 20.94
CA GLU A 65 -22.68 14.67 21.09
C GLU A 65 -22.17 13.95 19.83
N ASP A 66 -23.09 13.34 19.09
CA ASP A 66 -22.87 12.63 17.83
C ASP A 66 -23.15 13.49 16.58
N SER A 67 -23.41 14.80 16.74
CA SER A 67 -23.49 15.73 15.61
C SER A 67 -22.12 15.88 14.95
N PHE A 68 -22.07 16.05 13.63
CA PHE A 68 -20.84 16.23 12.86
C PHE A 68 -21.05 17.20 11.70
N GLU A 69 -19.96 17.78 11.21
CA GLU A 69 -20.02 18.82 10.19
C GLU A 69 -19.25 18.45 8.93
N LYS A 70 -19.51 19.22 7.85
CA LYS A 70 -18.78 19.07 6.59
C LYS A 70 -17.27 19.15 6.81
N GLY A 71 -16.56 18.19 6.25
CA GLY A 71 -15.11 18.07 6.38
C GLY A 71 -14.66 17.23 7.58
N ASP A 72 -15.57 16.74 8.40
CA ASP A 72 -15.29 15.67 9.36
C ASP A 72 -15.14 14.32 8.66
N MET A 73 -14.44 13.39 9.31
CA MET A 73 -14.43 11.98 8.94
C MET A 73 -15.25 11.22 9.98
N ILE A 74 -16.23 10.44 9.52
CA ILE A 74 -17.03 9.57 10.39
C ILE A 74 -16.63 8.11 10.20
N PHE A 75 -16.64 7.37 11.30
CA PHE A 75 -16.55 5.92 11.32
C PHE A 75 -17.93 5.33 11.49
N VAL A 76 -18.22 4.32 10.69
CA VAL A 76 -19.53 3.65 10.66
C VAL A 76 -19.34 2.14 10.85
N LYS A 77 -20.28 1.49 11.51
CA LYS A 77 -20.34 0.04 11.64
C LYS A 77 -21.27 -0.50 10.56
N MET A 78 -20.78 -1.40 9.73
CA MET A 78 -21.58 -2.05 8.70
C MET A 78 -22.72 -2.83 9.35
N LEU A 79 -23.93 -2.64 8.82
CA LEU A 79 -25.11 -3.37 9.25
C LEU A 79 -25.26 -4.67 8.46
N ASP A 80 -25.87 -5.65 9.11
CA ASP A 80 -26.34 -6.91 8.55
C ASP A 80 -27.82 -7.13 8.89
N GLU A 81 -28.38 -8.24 8.40
CA GLU A 81 -29.82 -8.55 8.54
C GLU A 81 -30.30 -8.66 10.00
N GLU A 82 -29.39 -8.95 10.94
CA GLU A 82 -29.71 -9.06 12.37
C GLU A 82 -29.53 -7.70 13.07
N SER A 83 -28.38 -7.06 12.88
CA SER A 83 -28.05 -5.79 13.54
C SER A 83 -28.93 -4.61 13.09
N VAL A 84 -29.50 -4.65 11.89
CA VAL A 84 -30.47 -3.62 11.47
C VAL A 84 -31.74 -3.64 12.34
N LYS A 85 -32.10 -4.79 12.91
CA LYS A 85 -33.27 -4.95 13.79
C LYS A 85 -33.01 -4.46 15.21
N GLU A 86 -31.74 -4.22 15.55
CA GLU A 86 -31.33 -3.69 16.85
C GLU A 86 -31.31 -2.15 16.87
N LEU A 87 -31.48 -1.51 15.71
CA LEU A 87 -31.53 -0.06 15.57
C LEU A 87 -32.66 0.57 16.40
N GLN A 88 -32.40 1.76 16.90
CA GLN A 88 -33.32 2.53 17.73
C GLN A 88 -33.56 3.92 17.14
N VAL A 89 -34.73 4.48 17.44
CA VAL A 89 -35.01 5.89 17.15
C VAL A 89 -33.96 6.74 17.85
N GLY A 90 -33.31 7.62 17.10
CA GLY A 90 -32.17 8.42 17.57
C GLY A 90 -30.82 7.94 17.03
N ASP A 91 -30.68 6.70 16.56
CA ASP A 91 -29.45 6.24 15.91
C ASP A 91 -29.24 6.98 14.58
N ILE A 92 -27.99 7.14 14.17
CA ILE A 92 -27.63 7.76 12.88
C ILE A 92 -27.25 6.65 11.91
N VAL A 93 -27.94 6.58 10.78
CA VAL A 93 -27.76 5.52 9.78
C VAL A 93 -27.31 6.11 8.45
N THR A 94 -26.42 5.40 7.76
CA THR A 94 -25.99 5.69 6.40
C THR A 94 -26.66 4.73 5.42
N TYR A 95 -27.21 5.29 4.35
CA TYR A 95 -27.79 4.56 3.23
C TYR A 95 -27.42 5.25 1.91
N PHE A 96 -27.64 4.59 0.79
CA PHE A 96 -27.40 5.18 -0.52
C PHE A 96 -28.69 5.79 -1.07
N ASP A 97 -28.71 7.12 -1.23
CA ASP A 97 -29.89 7.84 -1.70
C ASP A 97 -29.88 7.94 -3.23
N MET A 98 -30.88 7.33 -3.85
CA MET A 98 -31.00 7.26 -5.32
C MET A 98 -31.33 8.63 -5.97
N THR A 99 -31.82 9.59 -5.20
CA THR A 99 -32.18 10.94 -5.67
C THR A 99 -30.94 11.78 -5.89
N ILE A 100 -30.03 11.77 -4.92
CA ILE A 100 -28.74 12.49 -4.98
C ILE A 100 -27.61 11.64 -5.54
N LYS A 101 -27.80 10.31 -5.63
CA LYS A 101 -26.82 9.30 -6.05
C LYS A 101 -25.55 9.31 -5.19
N GLU A 102 -25.72 9.54 -3.91
CA GLU A 102 -24.64 9.61 -2.92
C GLU A 102 -25.08 8.96 -1.61
N PHE A 103 -24.11 8.71 -0.72
CA PHE A 103 -24.41 8.27 0.64
C PHE A 103 -25.07 9.40 1.42
N ASN A 104 -26.25 9.11 1.97
CA ASN A 104 -26.96 9.98 2.88
C ASN A 104 -26.89 9.40 4.29
N THR A 105 -26.58 10.24 5.28
CA THR A 105 -26.36 9.82 6.67
C THR A 105 -27.18 10.71 7.59
N HIS A 106 -28.25 10.16 8.16
CA HIS A 106 -29.25 10.91 8.91
C HIS A 106 -29.73 10.15 10.14
N ARG A 107 -30.37 10.88 11.07
CA ARG A 107 -30.89 10.32 12.31
C ARG A 107 -32.23 9.65 12.11
N ILE A 108 -32.40 8.46 12.65
CA ILE A 108 -33.65 7.73 12.63
C ILE A 108 -34.67 8.46 13.51
N VAL A 109 -35.82 8.80 12.93
CA VAL A 109 -36.96 9.41 13.63
C VAL A 109 -38.12 8.45 13.80
N GLU A 110 -38.20 7.40 12.98
CA GLU A 110 -39.23 6.37 13.04
C GLU A 110 -38.69 5.01 12.59
N ILE A 111 -39.13 3.94 13.25
CA ILE A 111 -38.86 2.55 12.87
C ILE A 111 -40.18 1.78 12.89
N ASN A 112 -40.45 1.07 11.80
CA ASN A 112 -41.55 0.12 11.71
C ASN A 112 -40.99 -1.30 11.50
N LEU A 113 -41.04 -2.11 12.56
CA LEU A 113 -40.54 -3.48 12.56
C LEU A 113 -41.46 -4.46 11.83
N GLU A 114 -42.75 -4.15 11.69
CA GLU A 114 -43.72 -5.02 11.00
C GLU A 114 -43.60 -4.90 9.48
N GLU A 115 -43.38 -3.68 8.99
CA GLU A 115 -43.22 -3.36 7.56
C GLU A 115 -41.75 -3.24 7.14
N GLU A 116 -40.80 -3.49 8.05
CA GLU A 116 -39.34 -3.50 7.84
C GLU A 116 -38.79 -2.23 7.14
N TYR A 117 -39.25 -1.06 7.58
CA TYR A 117 -38.74 0.23 7.13
C TYR A 117 -38.36 1.17 8.28
N LEU A 118 -37.52 2.13 7.96
CA LEU A 118 -37.14 3.23 8.83
C LEU A 118 -37.28 4.58 8.11
N ILE A 119 -37.49 5.64 8.87
CA ILE A 119 -37.52 7.01 8.38
C ILE A 119 -36.42 7.78 9.09
N THR A 120 -35.63 8.52 8.32
CA THR A 120 -34.55 9.35 8.84
C THR A 120 -34.83 10.82 8.62
N GLN A 121 -34.06 11.66 9.32
CA GLN A 121 -34.10 13.09 9.17
C GLN A 121 -32.73 13.70 9.48
N ALA A 122 -32.39 14.77 8.77
CA ALA A 122 -31.26 15.63 9.11
C ALA A 122 -31.43 16.27 10.50
N ASP A 123 -30.33 16.42 11.24
CA ASP A 123 -30.32 17.21 12.48
C ASP A 123 -30.44 18.68 12.12
N TYR A 124 -31.64 19.25 12.31
CA TYR A 124 -31.87 20.67 12.08
C TYR A 124 -31.06 21.53 13.05
N ASN A 125 -30.22 22.42 12.54
CA ASN A 125 -29.65 23.53 13.28
C ASN A 125 -29.68 24.82 12.43
N TYR A 126 -30.17 25.91 13.02
CA TYR A 126 -30.23 27.25 12.41
C TYR A 126 -28.87 27.75 11.90
N ILE A 127 -27.78 27.29 12.50
CA ILE A 127 -26.40 27.64 12.13
C ILE A 127 -25.93 26.86 10.89
N GLY A 128 -26.41 25.62 10.70
CA GLY A 128 -25.98 24.73 9.61
C GLY A 128 -26.52 25.11 8.23
N GLN A 129 -27.41 26.11 8.15
CA GLN A 129 -28.17 26.50 6.95
C GLN A 129 -28.97 25.36 6.30
N ASN A 130 -29.18 24.24 7.01
CA ASN A 130 -29.99 23.15 6.49
C ASN A 130 -31.48 23.52 6.63
N THR A 131 -32.14 23.73 5.49
CA THR A 131 -33.56 24.13 5.46
C THR A 131 -34.51 22.93 5.39
N ASN A 132 -33.99 21.71 5.26
CA ASN A 132 -34.84 20.52 5.18
C ASN A 132 -35.28 20.09 6.58
N THR A 133 -36.49 20.49 6.96
CA THR A 133 -37.14 20.11 8.22
C THR A 133 -38.14 18.97 8.03
N GLN A 134 -38.21 18.38 6.84
CA GLN A 134 -39.09 17.26 6.57
C GLN A 134 -38.32 15.95 6.75
N PRO A 135 -38.96 14.90 7.30
CA PRO A 135 -38.41 13.57 7.26
C PRO A 135 -38.12 13.13 5.82
N ASP A 136 -37.09 12.31 5.66
CA ASP A 136 -36.75 11.70 4.38
C ASP A 136 -37.80 10.68 3.96
N GLN A 137 -37.69 10.18 2.73
CA GLN A 137 -38.56 9.07 2.30
C GLN A 137 -38.24 7.81 3.12
N PRO A 138 -39.24 6.97 3.44
CA PRO A 138 -39.00 5.70 4.10
C PRO A 138 -38.02 4.85 3.30
N ILE A 139 -37.07 4.23 4.00
CA ILE A 139 -36.12 3.27 3.42
C ILE A 139 -36.33 1.90 4.06
N ALA A 140 -36.21 0.85 3.27
CA ALA A 140 -36.29 -0.53 3.76
C ALA A 140 -35.04 -0.89 4.57
N PHE A 141 -35.14 -1.87 5.47
CA PHE A 141 -34.03 -2.31 6.31
C PHE A 141 -32.82 -2.78 5.50
N ASP A 142 -33.02 -3.40 4.34
CA ASP A 142 -31.93 -3.84 3.46
C ASP A 142 -31.19 -2.70 2.76
N GLN A 143 -31.73 -1.47 2.81
CA GLN A 143 -31.10 -0.27 2.28
C GLN A 143 -30.23 0.46 3.31
N ALA A 144 -30.38 0.14 4.60
CA ALA A 144 -29.55 0.66 5.67
C ALA A 144 -28.18 -0.06 5.65
N LEU A 145 -27.13 0.68 5.30
CA LEU A 145 -25.81 0.08 5.05
C LEU A 145 -24.93 0.06 6.30
N ALA A 146 -24.99 1.12 7.10
CA ALA A 146 -24.13 1.27 8.26
C ALA A 146 -24.74 2.19 9.32
N THR A 147 -24.36 2.02 10.58
CA THR A 147 -24.71 2.93 11.68
C THR A 147 -23.49 3.74 12.12
N TYR A 148 -23.69 5.00 12.50
CA TYR A 148 -22.64 5.88 13.01
C TYR A 148 -22.00 5.30 14.27
N SER A 149 -20.68 5.49 14.42
CA SER A 149 -19.96 5.07 15.60
C SER A 149 -19.12 6.18 16.24
N SER A 150 -18.40 6.97 15.45
CA SER A 150 -17.54 8.05 15.97
C SER A 150 -17.12 8.99 14.86
N LYS A 151 -16.52 10.13 15.23
CA LYS A 151 -15.97 11.10 14.27
C LYS A 151 -14.55 11.52 14.63
N ILE A 152 -13.81 11.97 13.63
CA ILE A 152 -12.59 12.77 13.79
C ILE A 152 -12.77 14.04 12.98
N SER A 153 -12.74 15.18 13.66
CA SER A 153 -13.01 16.45 13.02
C SER A 153 -11.88 16.92 12.10
N GLY A 154 -12.25 17.49 10.96
CA GLY A 154 -11.34 18.08 9.98
C GLY A 154 -10.52 17.10 9.10
N LEU A 155 -10.65 15.78 9.31
CA LEU A 155 -9.94 14.79 8.48
C LEU A 155 -10.68 14.39 7.20
N GLY A 156 -11.96 14.74 7.06
CA GLY A 156 -12.76 14.45 5.88
C GLY A 156 -12.19 15.08 4.61
N ASN A 157 -11.80 16.37 4.69
CA ASN A 157 -11.19 17.07 3.54
C ASN A 157 -9.87 16.41 3.09
N GLY A 158 -9.08 15.89 4.03
CA GLY A 158 -7.85 15.16 3.73
C GLY A 158 -8.12 13.85 3.02
N LEU A 159 -9.16 13.13 3.48
CA LEU A 159 -9.63 11.90 2.83
C LEU A 159 -10.12 12.16 1.41
N ASP A 160 -10.96 13.18 1.22
CA ASP A 160 -11.47 13.59 -0.09
C ASP A 160 -10.33 13.91 -1.06
N TYR A 161 -9.32 14.62 -0.59
CA TYR A 161 -8.15 14.91 -1.40
C TYR A 161 -7.40 13.63 -1.77
N ILE A 162 -7.13 12.72 -0.84
CA ILE A 162 -6.47 11.44 -1.12
C ILE A 162 -7.28 10.60 -2.13
N GLN A 163 -8.60 10.61 -2.05
CA GLN A 163 -9.50 9.89 -2.97
C GLN A 163 -9.64 10.58 -4.33
N SER A 164 -9.36 11.88 -4.44
CA SER A 164 -9.38 12.60 -5.70
C SER A 164 -8.35 12.05 -6.69
N PRO A 165 -8.56 12.16 -8.01
CA PRO A 165 -7.61 11.66 -9.01
C PRO A 165 -6.19 12.22 -8.85
N THR A 166 -6.07 13.50 -8.48
CA THR A 166 -4.78 14.17 -8.27
C THR A 166 -4.12 13.73 -6.98
N GLY A 167 -4.86 13.65 -5.87
CA GLY A 167 -4.30 13.18 -4.61
C GLY A 167 -3.95 11.70 -4.65
N PHE A 168 -4.77 10.86 -5.26
CA PHE A 168 -4.46 9.44 -5.48
C PHE A 168 -3.16 9.28 -6.28
N ALA A 169 -3.00 10.03 -7.39
CA ALA A 169 -1.77 9.98 -8.17
C ALA A 169 -0.53 10.38 -7.36
N LEU A 170 -0.64 11.44 -6.54
CA LEU A 170 0.50 11.98 -5.80
C LEU A 170 0.84 11.22 -4.51
N PHE A 171 -0.16 10.71 -3.80
CA PHE A 171 -0.01 10.07 -2.48
C PHE A 171 -0.04 8.54 -2.54
N VAL A 172 -0.56 7.94 -3.62
CA VAL A 172 -0.60 6.49 -3.80
C VAL A 172 0.31 6.04 -4.94
N ILE A 173 0.07 6.52 -6.16
CA ILE A 173 0.79 6.04 -7.35
C ILE A 173 2.27 6.45 -7.30
N LEU A 174 2.55 7.72 -7.04
CA LEU A 174 3.91 8.27 -7.09
C LEU A 174 4.85 7.58 -6.08
N PRO A 175 4.50 7.38 -4.80
CA PRO A 175 5.31 6.59 -3.87
C PRO A 175 5.58 5.18 -4.40
N VAL A 176 4.57 4.48 -4.92
CA VAL A 176 4.74 3.13 -5.48
C VAL A 176 5.74 3.13 -6.64
N ILE A 177 5.68 4.11 -7.53
CA ILE A 177 6.66 4.22 -8.63
C ILE A 177 8.08 4.44 -8.09
N PHE A 178 8.25 5.30 -7.07
CA PHE A 178 9.56 5.51 -6.45
C PHE A 178 10.13 4.22 -5.84
N ILE A 179 9.27 3.40 -5.21
CA ILE A 179 9.65 2.08 -4.67
C ILE A 179 10.17 1.20 -5.79
N LEU A 180 9.36 1.01 -6.83
CA LEU A 180 9.68 0.10 -7.91
C LEU A 180 10.95 0.54 -8.64
N ALA A 181 11.16 1.84 -8.82
CA ALA A 181 12.38 2.37 -9.40
C ALA A 181 13.62 2.12 -8.50
N PHE A 182 13.48 2.33 -7.20
CA PHE A 182 14.56 2.12 -6.23
C PHE A 182 14.92 0.64 -6.09
N GLU A 183 13.94 -0.23 -5.92
CA GLU A 183 14.13 -1.68 -5.89
C GLU A 183 14.69 -2.19 -7.21
N GLY A 184 14.17 -1.73 -8.35
CA GLY A 184 14.70 -2.05 -9.68
C GLY A 184 16.17 -1.67 -9.83
N PHE A 185 16.57 -0.48 -9.33
CA PHE A 185 17.97 -0.06 -9.33
C PHE A 185 18.85 -0.95 -8.44
N ILE A 186 18.41 -1.26 -7.22
CA ILE A 186 19.15 -2.14 -6.29
C ILE A 186 19.31 -3.54 -6.88
N LEU A 187 18.21 -4.12 -7.38
CA LEU A 187 18.22 -5.44 -8.01
C LEU A 187 19.16 -5.46 -9.22
N GLY A 188 19.07 -4.45 -10.10
CA GLY A 188 19.97 -4.34 -11.25
C GLY A 188 21.43 -4.25 -10.84
N ARG A 189 21.76 -3.46 -9.81
CA ARG A 189 23.12 -3.37 -9.27
C ARG A 189 23.58 -4.71 -8.69
N ASN A 190 22.74 -5.39 -7.91
CA ASN A 190 23.06 -6.67 -7.29
C ASN A 190 23.28 -7.76 -8.35
N ILE A 191 22.45 -7.82 -9.39
CA ILE A 191 22.61 -8.74 -10.51
C ILE A 191 23.93 -8.48 -11.26
N LEU A 192 24.26 -7.20 -11.52
CA LEU A 192 25.52 -6.85 -12.17
C LEU A 192 26.72 -7.25 -11.33
N GLN A 193 26.66 -7.08 -10.00
CA GLN A 193 27.72 -7.49 -9.08
C GLN A 193 27.88 -9.02 -9.06
N LEU A 194 26.78 -9.76 -8.99
CA LEU A 194 26.80 -11.23 -9.06
C LEU A 194 27.37 -11.73 -10.39
N ASN A 195 27.00 -11.10 -11.50
CA ASN A 195 27.54 -11.47 -12.81
C ASN A 195 29.03 -11.16 -12.93
N ARG A 196 29.50 -10.01 -12.41
CA ARG A 196 30.93 -9.68 -12.38
C ARG A 196 31.74 -10.68 -11.55
N ALA A 197 31.26 -11.02 -10.35
CA ALA A 197 31.92 -12.01 -9.50
C ALA A 197 32.04 -13.37 -10.19
N LYS A 198 30.96 -13.85 -10.84
CA LYS A 198 30.98 -15.10 -11.61
C LYS A 198 31.94 -15.05 -12.81
N MET A 199 32.03 -13.91 -13.49
CA MET A 199 32.96 -13.74 -14.61
C MET A 199 34.42 -13.74 -14.12
N GLU A 200 34.72 -13.03 -13.04
CA GLU A 200 36.05 -13.02 -12.43
C GLU A 200 36.48 -14.43 -11.97
N GLU A 201 35.57 -15.18 -11.35
CA GLU A 201 35.80 -16.58 -10.96
C GLU A 201 36.09 -17.47 -12.18
N LYS A 202 35.30 -17.35 -13.26
CA LYS A 202 35.55 -18.09 -14.51
C LYS A 202 36.90 -17.75 -15.13
N TYR A 203 37.25 -16.46 -15.22
CA TYR A 203 38.54 -16.04 -15.77
C TYR A 203 39.73 -16.50 -14.91
N ALA A 204 39.55 -16.59 -13.59
CA ALA A 204 40.57 -17.15 -12.71
C ALA A 204 40.76 -18.64 -12.99
N HIS A 205 39.67 -19.42 -13.08
CA HIS A 205 39.71 -20.84 -13.39
C HIS A 205 40.34 -21.11 -14.76
N GLU A 206 39.93 -20.39 -15.82
CA GLU A 206 40.50 -20.54 -17.16
C GLU A 206 42.01 -20.23 -17.19
N LYS A 207 42.48 -19.25 -16.41
CA LYS A 207 43.91 -18.93 -16.30
C LYS A 207 44.68 -20.03 -15.58
N GLU A 208 44.10 -20.65 -14.55
CA GLU A 208 44.71 -21.78 -13.86
C GLU A 208 44.80 -22.99 -14.78
N ASP A 209 43.73 -23.31 -15.51
CA ASP A 209 43.70 -24.40 -16.49
C ASP A 209 44.73 -24.18 -17.61
N GLN A 210 44.83 -22.96 -18.15
CA GLN A 210 45.84 -22.64 -19.16
C GLN A 210 47.27 -22.77 -18.64
N LYS A 211 47.54 -22.33 -17.40
CA LYS A 211 48.87 -22.50 -16.79
C LYS A 211 49.21 -23.98 -16.61
N ALA A 212 48.28 -24.78 -16.10
CA ALA A 212 48.47 -26.21 -15.93
C ALA A 212 48.75 -26.91 -17.26
N LEU A 213 48.01 -26.55 -18.32
CA LEU A 213 48.25 -27.08 -19.67
C LEU A 213 49.64 -26.70 -20.19
N LEU A 214 50.02 -25.43 -20.05
CA LEU A 214 51.29 -24.90 -20.56
C LEU A 214 52.51 -25.47 -19.82
N GLU A 215 52.39 -25.74 -18.51
CA GLU A 215 53.39 -26.47 -17.74
C GLU A 215 53.51 -27.91 -18.22
N SER A 216 52.38 -28.59 -18.47
CA SER A 216 52.38 -29.95 -18.99
C SER A 216 53.03 -30.05 -20.39
N GLU A 217 52.81 -29.07 -21.27
CA GLU A 217 53.44 -29.02 -22.59
C GLU A 217 54.93 -28.74 -22.50
N LYS A 218 55.35 -27.78 -21.66
CA LYS A 218 56.78 -27.52 -21.39
C LYS A 218 57.49 -28.75 -20.87
N GLU A 219 56.84 -29.52 -20.00
CA GLU A 219 57.42 -30.74 -19.45
C GLU A 219 57.55 -31.84 -20.50
N LYS A 220 56.55 -32.02 -21.38
CA LYS A 220 56.64 -32.93 -22.54
C LYS A 220 57.77 -32.54 -23.50
N ILE A 221 57.86 -31.26 -23.88
CA ILE A 221 58.92 -30.75 -24.76
C ILE A 221 60.29 -30.95 -24.12
N ARG A 222 60.43 -30.69 -22.81
CA ARG A 222 61.68 -30.92 -22.08
C ARG A 222 62.10 -32.39 -22.11
N GLN A 223 61.14 -33.31 -21.97
CA GLN A 223 61.39 -34.75 -22.08
C GLN A 223 61.83 -35.15 -23.50
N GLU A 224 61.19 -34.60 -24.54
CA GLU A 224 61.56 -34.84 -25.94
C GLU A 224 62.97 -34.34 -26.28
N ILE A 225 63.31 -33.10 -25.90
CA ILE A 225 64.66 -32.54 -26.11
C ILE A 225 65.73 -33.38 -25.38
N LEU A 226 65.43 -33.83 -24.15
CA LEU A 226 66.34 -34.72 -23.42
C LEU A 226 66.50 -36.09 -24.08
N ALA A 227 65.46 -36.60 -24.75
CA ALA A 227 65.53 -37.82 -25.53
C ALA A 227 66.35 -37.63 -26.83
N GLU A 228 66.15 -36.52 -27.55
CA GLU A 228 66.96 -36.17 -28.73
C GLU A 228 68.43 -35.98 -28.39
N LEU A 229 68.76 -35.23 -27.33
CA LEU A 229 70.15 -35.01 -26.88
C LEU A 229 70.85 -36.32 -26.47
N LYS A 230 70.10 -37.32 -25.99
CA LYS A 230 70.62 -38.65 -25.69
C LYS A 230 70.88 -39.46 -26.96
N ASN A 231 70.02 -39.31 -27.98
CA ASN A 231 70.20 -39.97 -29.27
C ASN A 231 71.38 -39.39 -30.07
N ASP A 232 71.56 -38.05 -30.07
CA ASP A 232 72.67 -37.39 -30.76
C ASP A 232 74.05 -37.65 -30.14
N LYS A 233 74.12 -37.82 -28.81
CA LYS A 233 75.36 -38.27 -28.13
C LYS A 233 75.68 -39.74 -28.39
N GLY A 234 74.73 -40.52 -28.90
CA GLY A 234 74.91 -41.92 -29.29
C GLY A 234 75.47 -42.09 -30.70
N THR A 235 75.21 -41.15 -31.61
CA THR A 235 75.70 -41.14 -32.99
C THR A 235 77.13 -40.64 -33.10
N ASP A 236 77.52 -39.63 -32.32
CA ASP A 236 78.88 -39.05 -32.34
C ASP A 236 79.96 -39.97 -31.72
N LYS A 237 79.55 -40.96 -30.90
CA LYS A 237 80.43 -41.99 -30.34
C LYS A 237 80.70 -43.17 -31.29
N LYS A 238 80.05 -43.23 -32.46
CA LYS A 238 80.22 -44.32 -33.45
C LYS A 238 81.07 -43.92 -34.67
N SER A 239 81.57 -42.69 -34.77
CA SER A 239 82.39 -42.23 -35.92
C SER A 239 83.87 -41.95 -35.59
N LYS A 240 84.42 -42.51 -34.51
CA LYS A 240 85.86 -42.52 -34.23
C LYS A 240 86.39 -43.93 -34.12
#